data_AF-A0AAE5XNX3-F1
#
_entry.id   AF-A0AAE5XNX3-F1
#
_cell.length_a   1.000
_cell.length_b   1.000
_cell.length_c   1.000
_cell.angle_alpha   90.00
_cell.angle_beta   90.00
_cell.angle_gamma   90.00
#
_symmetry.space_group_name_H-M   'P 1'
#
loop_
_entity.id
_entity.type
_entity.pdbx_description
1 polymer ?
#
loop_
_entity_poly.entity_id
_entity_poly.type
_entity_poly.pdbx_seq_one_letter_code
_entity_poly.pdbx_strand_id
1 'polypeptide(L)' 'MLENTLLTYISENYLGSDDQGFNADTPILELNIIDSGSLFDLVELLRRETGASIPLNQVTPGNFASVRKMVDLVTRLQQH' A
#
# COMPACT_ATOMS: atom_id res chain seq x y z
N MET A 1 -1.86 -0.79 13.02
CA MET A 1 -0.60 0.01 13.01
C MET A 1 -0.06 0.15 11.60
N LEU A 2 0.20 -0.95 10.86
CA LEU A 2 0.65 -0.90 9.45
C LEU A 2 -0.20 -0.02 8.53
N GLU A 3 -1.54 -0.16 8.59
CA GLU A 3 -2.47 0.64 7.78
C GLU A 3 -2.22 2.15 7.96
N ASN A 4 -2.05 2.60 9.20
CA ASN A 4 -1.82 4.01 9.51
C ASN A 4 -0.45 4.49 9.03
N THR A 5 0.59 3.66 9.15
CA THR A 5 1.92 3.96 8.61
C THR A 5 1.87 4.17 7.11
N LEU A 6 1.17 3.30 6.38
CA LEU A 6 1.01 3.41 4.92
C LEU A 6 0.21 4.64 4.54
N LEU A 7 -0.88 4.94 5.26
CA LEU A 7 -1.68 6.13 5.02
C LEU A 7 -0.85 7.40 5.23
N THR A 8 -0.13 7.51 6.34
CA THR A 8 0.76 8.65 6.59
C THR A 8 1.85 8.75 5.52
N TYR A 9 2.51 7.63 5.20
CA TYR A 9 3.56 7.61 4.18
C TYR A 9 3.05 8.08 2.81
N ILE A 10 1.90 7.56 2.36
CA ILE A 10 1.33 7.93 1.07
C ILE A 10 0.85 9.38 1.08
N SER A 11 0.24 9.80 2.20
CA SER A 11 -0.21 11.18 2.37
C SER A 11 0.95 12.16 2.28
N GLU A 12 2.03 11.93 3.02
CA GLU A 12 3.18 12.84 3.06
C GLU A 12 4.01 12.82 1.77
N ASN A 13 4.17 11.67 1.12
CA ASN A 13 5.01 11.54 -0.07
C ASN A 13 4.28 11.86 -1.38
N TYR A 14 2.97 11.63 -1.47
CA TYR A 14 2.22 11.72 -2.73
C TYR A 14 1.09 12.75 -2.71
N LEU A 15 0.33 12.86 -1.61
CA LEU A 15 -0.83 13.76 -1.53
C LEU A 15 -0.48 15.16 -0.98
N GLY A 16 0.61 15.27 -0.22
CA GLY A 16 1.05 16.52 0.39
C GLY A 16 0.00 17.12 1.33
N SER A 17 -0.64 18.21 0.90
CA SER A 17 -1.70 18.91 1.64
C SER A 17 -3.12 18.59 1.16
N ASP A 18 -3.27 17.73 0.15
CA ASP A 18 -4.55 17.31 -0.43
C ASP A 18 -4.97 15.92 0.11
N ASP A 19 -4.76 15.68 1.41
CA ASP A 19 -5.13 14.43 2.07
C ASP A 19 -6.63 14.37 2.45
N GLN A 20 -7.40 15.40 2.09
CA GLN A 20 -8.82 15.53 2.42
C GLN A 20 -9.65 14.38 1.84
N GLY A 21 -9.95 13.39 2.68
CA GLY A 21 -10.73 12.22 2.32
C GLY A 21 -9.90 10.98 1.96
N PHE A 22 -8.56 11.07 2.02
CA PHE A 22 -7.69 9.92 1.86
C PHE A 22 -7.84 8.96 3.04
N ASN A 23 -8.11 7.70 2.73
CA ASN A 23 -8.38 6.66 3.71
C ASN A 23 -7.94 5.29 3.16
N ALA A 24 -8.02 4.26 4.01
CA ALA A 24 -7.54 2.93 3.65
C ALA A 24 -8.29 2.29 2.47
N ASP A 25 -9.52 2.71 2.20
CA ASP A 25 -10.35 2.25 1.10
C ASP A 25 -10.16 3.10 -0.18
N THR A 26 -9.33 4.15 -0.12
CA THR A 26 -9.10 5.05 -1.25
C THR A 26 -8.36 4.33 -2.39
N PRO A 27 -8.87 4.39 -3.64
CA PRO A 27 -8.28 3.68 -4.76
C PRO A 27 -7.06 4.44 -5.30
N ILE A 28 -5.90 4.19 -4.70
CA ILE A 28 -4.61 4.84 -5.00
C ILE A 28 -4.14 4.63 -6.44
N LEU A 29 -4.42 3.46 -7.03
CA LEU A 29 -4.08 3.19 -8.42
C LEU A 29 -5.05 3.85 -9.41
N GLU A 30 -6.35 3.90 -9.10
CA GLU A 30 -7.33 4.54 -10.00
C GLU A 30 -7.20 6.06 -9.99
N LEU A 31 -6.86 6.63 -8.83
CA LEU A 31 -6.55 8.04 -8.68
C LEU A 31 -5.16 8.40 -9.19
N ASN A 32 -4.39 7.41 -9.67
CA ASN A 32 -3.04 7.57 -10.18
C ASN A 32 -2.12 8.29 -9.18
N ILE A 33 -2.33 8.03 -7.89
CA ILE A 33 -1.54 8.58 -6.79
C ILE A 33 -0.14 7.93 -6.80
N ILE A 34 -0.04 6.69 -7.26
CA ILE A 34 1.18 5.89 -7.23
C ILE A 34 1.49 5.34 -8.62
N ASP A 35 2.69 5.63 -9.10
CA ASP A 35 3.22 5.08 -10.34
C ASP A 35 3.75 3.65 -10.17
N SER A 36 3.92 2.94 -11.28
CA SER A 36 4.47 1.58 -11.31
C SER A 36 5.88 1.47 -10.71
N GLY A 37 6.68 2.55 -10.76
CA GLY A 37 7.99 2.62 -10.11
C GLY A 37 7.88 2.60 -8.59
N SER A 38 7.01 3.45 -8.04
CA SER A 38 6.76 3.60 -6.61
C SER A 38 6.04 2.41 -5.97
N LEU A 39 5.39 1.58 -6.79
CA LEU A 39 4.77 0.33 -6.34
C LEU A 39 5.79 -0.61 -5.69
N PHE A 40 7.00 -0.68 -6.24
CA PHE A 40 8.07 -1.53 -5.69
C PHE A 40 8.57 -1.00 -4.34
N ASP A 41 8.68 0.33 -4.17
CA ASP A 41 9.04 0.94 -2.89
C ASP A 41 8.00 0.63 -1.81
N LEU A 42 6.70 0.66 -2.14
CA LEU A 42 5.65 0.25 -1.21
C LEU A 42 5.72 -1.24 -0.87
N VAL A 43 5.98 -2.11 -1.83
CA VAL A 43 6.16 -3.55 -1.58
C VAL A 43 7.33 -3.78 -0.63
N GLU A 44 8.45 -3.09 -0.83
CA GLU A 44 9.62 -3.18 0.02
C GLU A 44 9.34 -2.63 1.44
N LEU A 45 8.61 -1.51 1.55
CA LEU A 45 8.16 -0.96 2.82
C LEU A 45 7.29 -1.97 3.58
N LEU A 46 6.29 -2.55 2.91
CA LEU A 46 5.42 -3.59 3.51
C LEU A 46 6.23 -4.80 3.99
N ARG A 47 7.17 -5.28 3.17
CA ARG A 47 8.08 -6.38 3.52
C ARG A 47 8.93 -6.04 4.74
N ARG A 48 9.46 -4.82 4.84
CA ARG A 48 10.28 -4.35 5.97
C ARG A 48 9.46 -4.19 7.25
N GLU A 49 8.28 -3.59 7.16
CA GLU A 49 7.42 -3.33 8.31
C GLU A 49 6.82 -4.61 8.90
N THR A 50 6.55 -5.62 8.06
CA THR A 50 5.86 -6.84 8.49
C THR A 50 6.73 -8.09 8.52
N GLY A 51 7.88 -8.07 7.85
CA GLY A 51 8.70 -9.25 7.60
C GLY A 51 8.07 -10.26 6.63
N ALA A 52 6.90 -9.96 6.05
CA ALA A 52 6.24 -10.86 5.11
C ALA A 52 6.98 -10.89 3.77
N SER A 53 7.14 -12.07 3.16
CA SER A 53 7.67 -12.18 1.81
C SER A 53 6.53 -12.02 0.80
N ILE A 54 6.44 -10.85 0.16
CA ILE A 54 5.39 -10.53 -0.83
C ILE A 54 5.87 -10.85 -2.25
N PRO A 55 5.62 -12.04 -2.80
CA PRO A 55 6.12 -12.40 -4.12
C PRO A 55 5.54 -11.50 -5.22
N LEU A 56 6.31 -11.28 -6.30
CA LEU A 56 5.94 -10.39 -7.40
C LEU A 56 4.62 -10.79 -8.09
N ASN A 57 4.27 -12.07 -8.07
CA ASN A 57 2.98 -12.55 -8.60
C ASN A 57 1.77 -12.08 -7.78
N GLN A 58 1.97 -11.65 -6.53
CA GLN A 58 0.93 -11.06 -5.68
C GLN A 58 0.87 -9.53 -5.80
N VAL A 59 1.89 -8.92 -6.42
CA VAL A 59 1.96 -7.49 -6.72
C VAL A 59 1.11 -7.20 -7.95
N THR A 60 -0.21 -7.24 -7.74
CA THR A 60 -1.21 -7.00 -8.77
C THR A 60 -1.98 -5.72 -8.45
N PRO A 61 -2.49 -5.01 -9.48
CA PRO A 61 -3.31 -3.82 -9.27
C PRO A 61 -4.51 -4.06 -8.36
N GLY A 62 -5.09 -5.28 -8.36
CA GLY A 62 -6.20 -5.61 -7.47
C GLY A 62 -5.82 -5.70 -5.99
N ASN A 63 -4.64 -6.26 -5.67
CA ASN A 63 -4.15 -6.35 -4.29
C ASN A 63 -3.52 -5.03 -3.81
N PHE A 64 -3.08 -4.18 -4.73
CA PHE A 64 -2.47 -2.88 -4.46
C PHE A 64 -3.40 -1.71 -4.78
N ALA A 65 -4.70 -1.98 -4.98
CA ALA A 65 -5.70 -0.98 -5.33
C ALA A 65 -5.89 0.07 -4.22
N SER A 66 -5.81 -0.36 -2.96
CA SER A 66 -5.97 0.49 -1.78
C SER A 66 -5.07 0.00 -0.63
N VAL A 67 -4.82 0.87 0.34
CA VAL A 67 -4.00 0.51 1.53
C VAL A 67 -4.62 -0.68 2.27
N ARG A 68 -5.94 -0.73 2.39
CA ARG A 68 -6.64 -1.86 3.02
C ARG A 68 -6.35 -3.18 2.30
N LYS A 69 -6.33 -3.18 0.96
CA LYS A 69 -6.01 -4.40 0.18
C LYS A 69 -4.58 -4.87 0.40
N MET A 70 -3.64 -3.94 0.54
CA MET A 70 -2.25 -4.27 0.87
C MET A 70 -2.12 -4.90 2.25
N VAL A 71 -2.79 -4.33 3.25
CA VAL A 71 -2.82 -4.87 4.62
C VAL A 71 -3.46 -6.25 4.64
N ASP A 72 -4.57 -6.44 3.91
CA ASP A 72 -5.24 -7.74 3.78
C ASP A 72 -4.34 -8.78 3.10
N LEU A 73 -3.61 -8.41 2.04
CA LEU A 73 -2.64 -9.27 1.37
C LEU A 73 -1.55 -9.72 2.34
N VAL A 74 -0.93 -8.78 3.06
CA VAL A 74 0.14 -9.09 4.00
C VAL A 74 -0.35 -9.95 5.15
N THR A 75 -1.53 -9.65 5.68
CA THR A 75 -2.17 -10.47 6.72
C THR A 75 -2.35 -11.92 6.26
N ARG A 76 -2.82 -12.13 5.02
CA ARG A 76 -2.95 -13.48 4.43
C ARG A 76 -1.60 -14.18 4.26
N LEU A 77 -0.56 -13.45 3.88
CA LEU A 77 0.79 -14.01 3.70
C LEU A 77 1.46 -14.36 5.03
N GLN A 78 1.14 -13.66 6.12
CA GLN A 78 1.68 -13.96 7.46
C GLN A 78 0.94 -15.09 8.18
N GLN A 79 -0.31 -15.37 7.80
CA GLN A 79 -1.11 -16.47 8.36
C GLN A 79 -0.77 -17.84 7.75
N HIS A 80 0.10 -17.86 6.73
CA HIS A 80 0.50 -19.05 5.98
C HIS A 80 1.98 -19.38 6.21
#